data_AF-A0AAE4K1U9-F1
#
_entry.id   AF-A0AAE4K1U9-F1
#
_cell.length_a   1.000
_cell.length_b   1.000
_cell.length_c   1.000
_cell.angle_alpha   90.00
_cell.angle_beta   90.00
_cell.angle_gamma   90.00
#
_symmetry.space_group_name_H-M   'P 1'
#
loop_
_entity.id
_entity.type
_entity.pdbx_description
1 polymer ?
#
loop_
_entity_poly.entity_id
_entity_poly.type
_entity_poly.pdbx_seq_one_letter_code
_entity_poly.pdbx_strand_id
1 'polypeptide(L)'
;MSVITYCALMPLVADYSFAVVKDSAFSLFATALIPVLLAVRAGAGRLLSARRGTAVVVVVLAGFALMRSNALPVVLVILALVVWWSRARLRRALAVGAVVLIVVVTPSALTARSQHAEEAVGIPLQTVGYTLTHDADCLPPASRQVFDNVLAPETWRQVYRPSSVDPVKDSPAFNGAYLDAHRGQFLSAWGRALVACPRPFVTGFLIHTANLWRFDADPVGTDGQSRFISVVSNHPADRDELIRTYARAGVVNHSLLPGPLRPVAGAAVRAMELTPGPGTWMWVAALSVVGFIYAGRREWVAIYAPVLLVWATLMVAAPTVTPFRYMAPLIMAVPIGLAVLLGTDRTAWEPAPSASNNHKR
;
A
#
# COMPACT_ATOMS: atom_id res chain seq x y z
N MET A 1 -8.29 24.67 7.55
CA MET A 1 -8.99 24.09 6.37
C MET A 1 -9.52 22.72 6.80
N SER A 2 -10.83 22.46 6.70
CA SER A 2 -11.40 21.19 7.17
C SER A 2 -10.92 20.02 6.30
N VAL A 3 -10.66 18.85 6.90
CA VAL A 3 -10.36 17.60 6.17
C VAL A 3 -11.40 17.33 5.09
N ILE A 4 -12.67 17.68 5.35
CA ILE A 4 -13.78 17.54 4.40
C ILE A 4 -13.53 18.37 3.14
N THR A 5 -13.06 19.61 3.29
CA THR A 5 -12.73 20.49 2.17
C THR A 5 -11.59 19.92 1.34
N TYR A 6 -10.57 19.35 1.98
CA TYR A 6 -9.50 18.66 1.26
C TYR A 6 -10.05 17.48 0.45
N CYS A 7 -10.84 16.61 1.06
CA CYS A 7 -11.39 15.43 0.39
C CYS A 7 -12.30 15.80 -0.79
N ALA A 8 -13.06 16.89 -0.65
CA ALA A 8 -13.96 17.37 -1.71
C ALA A 8 -13.23 18.03 -2.88
N LEU A 9 -12.07 18.65 -2.63
CA LEU A 9 -11.31 19.38 -3.66
C LEU A 9 -10.16 18.57 -4.26
N MET A 10 -9.72 17.50 -3.62
CA MET A 10 -8.61 16.67 -4.09
C MET A 10 -9.06 15.79 -5.27
N PRO A 11 -8.59 16.05 -6.51
CA PRO A 11 -9.14 15.37 -7.69
C PRO A 11 -8.90 13.85 -7.69
N LEU A 12 -7.84 13.39 -7.04
CA LEU A 12 -7.57 11.95 -6.87
C LEU A 12 -8.59 11.24 -5.99
N VAL A 13 -9.14 11.93 -4.99
CA VAL A 13 -10.22 11.36 -4.17
C VAL A 13 -11.47 11.16 -5.01
N ALA A 14 -11.77 12.11 -5.88
CA ALA A 14 -12.84 11.97 -6.86
C ALA A 14 -12.54 10.81 -7.84
N ASP A 15 -11.34 10.77 -8.43
CA ASP A 15 -10.92 9.74 -9.40
C ASP A 15 -11.10 8.31 -8.85
N TYR A 16 -10.62 8.06 -7.64
CA TYR A 16 -10.74 6.74 -7.02
C TYR A 16 -12.18 6.42 -6.59
N SER A 17 -13.03 7.42 -6.34
CA SER A 17 -14.43 7.18 -5.92
C SER A 17 -15.29 6.50 -7.00
N PHE A 18 -14.97 6.73 -8.29
CA PHE A 18 -15.67 6.10 -9.41
C PHE A 18 -14.86 5.00 -10.10
N ALA A 19 -13.56 4.89 -9.80
CA ALA A 19 -12.74 3.80 -10.32
C ALA A 19 -13.15 2.45 -9.70
N VAL A 20 -13.55 1.50 -10.56
CA VAL A 20 -13.92 0.13 -10.15
C VAL A 20 -12.66 -0.71 -9.96
N VAL A 21 -11.78 -0.28 -9.05
CA VAL A 21 -10.56 -1.00 -8.66
C VAL A 21 -10.55 -1.26 -7.16
N LYS A 22 -9.95 -2.39 -6.76
CA LYS A 22 -9.85 -2.78 -5.33
C LYS A 22 -9.13 -1.71 -4.49
N ASP A 23 -8.21 -0.96 -5.10
CA ASP A 23 -7.43 0.11 -4.47
C ASP A 23 -8.31 1.24 -3.90
N SER A 24 -9.45 1.53 -4.54
CA SER A 24 -10.40 2.54 -4.08
C SER A 24 -11.08 2.13 -2.77
N ALA A 25 -11.62 0.90 -2.75
CA ALA A 25 -12.21 0.34 -1.53
C ALA A 25 -11.16 0.16 -0.42
N PHE A 26 -9.94 -0.25 -0.78
CA PHE A 26 -8.83 -0.35 0.17
C PHE A 26 -8.52 1.01 0.81
N SER A 27 -8.46 2.07 0.01
CA SER A 27 -8.20 3.43 0.49
C SER A 27 -9.30 3.96 1.41
N LEU A 28 -10.56 3.62 1.12
CA LEU A 28 -11.69 3.92 2.00
C LEU A 28 -11.52 3.24 3.38
N PHE A 29 -11.28 1.92 3.40
CA PHE A 29 -11.13 1.20 4.66
C PHE A 29 -9.87 1.62 5.43
N ALA A 30 -8.75 1.85 4.75
CA ALA A 30 -7.52 2.35 5.34
C ALA A 30 -7.72 3.73 5.98
N THR A 31 -8.49 4.62 5.35
CA THR A 31 -8.85 5.92 5.93
C THR A 31 -9.80 5.75 7.11
N ALA A 32 -10.78 4.85 7.02
CA ALA A 32 -11.74 4.56 8.10
C ALA A 32 -11.07 3.95 9.35
N LEU A 33 -9.89 3.34 9.23
CA LEU A 33 -9.10 2.89 10.38
C LEU A 33 -8.79 4.04 11.33
N ILE A 34 -8.53 5.25 10.84
CA ILE A 34 -8.13 6.39 11.67
C ILE A 34 -9.19 6.72 12.74
N PRO A 35 -10.45 7.06 12.37
CA PRO A 35 -11.48 7.36 13.37
C PRO A 35 -11.86 6.12 14.20
N VAL A 36 -11.82 4.91 13.63
CA VAL A 36 -12.11 3.66 14.37
C VAL A 36 -11.07 3.43 15.47
N LEU A 37 -9.79 3.51 15.15
CA LEU A 37 -8.70 3.31 16.11
C LEU A 37 -8.68 4.40 17.17
N LEU A 38 -8.94 5.66 16.77
CA LEU A 38 -9.10 6.76 17.70
C LEU A 38 -10.25 6.51 18.69
N ALA A 39 -11.42 6.10 18.20
CA ALA A 39 -12.58 5.81 19.04
C ALA A 39 -12.35 4.61 19.99
N VAL A 40 -11.69 3.55 19.50
CA VAL A 40 -11.28 2.42 20.35
C VAL A 40 -10.30 2.87 21.43
N ARG A 41 -9.27 3.65 21.06
CA ARG A 41 -8.25 4.14 22.00
C ARG A 41 -8.82 5.09 23.06
N ALA A 42 -9.58 6.10 22.64
CA ALA A 42 -10.15 7.11 23.53
C ALA A 42 -11.24 6.52 24.43
N GLY A 43 -12.05 5.60 23.89
CA GLY A 43 -13.10 4.91 24.63
C GLY A 43 -12.62 3.72 25.47
N ALA A 44 -11.32 3.39 25.43
CA ALA A 44 -10.75 2.15 25.99
C ALA A 44 -11.51 0.87 25.55
N GLY A 45 -11.97 0.84 24.29
CA GLY A 45 -12.77 -0.25 23.73
C GLY A 45 -14.28 -0.15 23.98
N ARG A 46 -14.81 0.96 24.55
CA ARG A 46 -16.28 1.15 24.73
C ARG A 46 -17.07 0.91 23.45
N LEU A 47 -16.49 1.27 22.29
CA LEU A 47 -17.08 1.03 20.97
C LEU A 47 -17.45 -0.44 20.73
N LEU A 48 -16.64 -1.38 21.24
CA LEU A 48 -16.86 -2.84 21.13
C LEU A 48 -18.02 -3.35 22.01
N SER A 49 -18.65 -2.47 22.79
CA SER A 49 -19.76 -2.84 23.68
C SER A 49 -21.12 -2.70 23.02
N ALA A 50 -21.21 -1.84 22.01
CA ALA A 50 -22.43 -1.66 21.22
C ALA A 50 -22.39 -2.58 20.00
N ARG A 51 -23.54 -3.17 19.64
CA ARG A 51 -23.66 -4.00 18.42
C ARG A 51 -23.20 -3.24 17.17
N ARG A 52 -23.68 -2.00 17.01
CA ARG A 52 -23.30 -1.11 15.90
C ARG A 52 -21.80 -0.81 15.89
N GLY A 53 -21.22 -0.45 17.05
CA GLY A 53 -19.80 -0.15 17.15
C GLY A 53 -18.91 -1.36 16.85
N THR A 54 -19.31 -2.53 17.35
CA THR A 54 -18.64 -3.80 17.05
C THR A 54 -18.69 -4.12 15.55
N ALA A 55 -19.86 -3.96 14.92
CA ALA A 55 -20.02 -4.16 13.49
C ALA A 55 -19.12 -3.22 12.68
N VAL A 56 -19.04 -1.92 13.05
CA VAL A 56 -18.14 -0.96 12.39
C VAL A 56 -16.68 -1.42 12.49
N VAL A 57 -16.21 -1.83 13.67
CA VAL A 57 -14.82 -2.31 13.84
C VAL A 57 -14.57 -3.55 13.00
N VAL A 58 -15.47 -4.53 13.02
CA VAL A 58 -15.33 -5.75 12.22
C VAL A 58 -15.29 -5.44 10.73
N VAL A 59 -16.25 -4.63 10.23
CA VAL A 59 -16.34 -4.27 8.81
C VAL A 59 -15.11 -3.51 8.34
N VAL A 60 -14.63 -2.54 9.12
CA VAL A 60 -13.44 -1.75 8.72
C VAL A 60 -12.18 -2.61 8.71
N LEU A 61 -11.96 -3.45 9.73
CA LEU A 61 -10.77 -4.32 9.80
C LEU A 61 -10.81 -5.43 8.75
N ALA A 62 -11.96 -6.10 8.59
CA ALA A 62 -12.12 -7.15 7.59
C ALA A 62 -12.07 -6.56 6.18
N GLY A 63 -12.73 -5.43 5.93
CA GLY A 63 -12.68 -4.72 4.66
C GLY A 63 -11.25 -4.35 4.28
N PHE A 64 -10.50 -3.74 5.20
CA PHE A 64 -9.09 -3.41 4.99
C PHE A 64 -8.24 -4.64 4.61
N ALA A 65 -8.39 -5.75 5.34
CA ALA A 65 -7.60 -6.96 5.11
C ALA A 65 -8.03 -7.77 3.86
N LEU A 66 -9.33 -7.77 3.52
CA LEU A 66 -9.85 -8.50 2.37
C LEU A 66 -9.53 -7.84 1.03
N MET A 67 -9.34 -6.51 1.00
CA MET A 67 -9.07 -5.82 -0.26
C MET A 67 -7.66 -6.13 -0.80
N ARG A 68 -6.68 -6.41 0.07
CA ARG A 68 -5.30 -6.72 -0.36
C ARG A 68 -4.62 -7.74 0.55
N SER A 69 -3.90 -8.68 -0.05
CA SER A 69 -3.10 -9.68 0.67
C SER A 69 -2.00 -9.07 1.54
N ASN A 70 -1.36 -7.98 1.07
CA ASN A 70 -0.31 -7.30 1.83
C ASN A 70 -0.83 -6.50 3.05
N ALA A 71 -2.16 -6.40 3.22
CA ALA A 71 -2.79 -5.81 4.40
C ALA A 71 -2.97 -6.82 5.55
N LEU A 72 -2.83 -8.13 5.28
CA LEU A 72 -2.99 -9.16 6.30
C LEU A 72 -1.97 -9.05 7.45
N PRO A 73 -0.65 -8.89 7.22
CA PRO A 73 0.28 -8.66 8.32
C PRO A 73 -0.06 -7.41 9.13
N VAL A 74 -0.56 -6.37 8.45
CA VAL A 74 -0.94 -5.09 9.06
C VAL A 74 -2.16 -5.25 9.96
N VAL A 75 -3.16 -6.04 9.56
CA VAL A 75 -4.37 -6.26 10.38
C VAL A 75 -4.04 -6.97 11.70
N LEU A 76 -3.03 -7.84 11.73
CA LEU A 76 -2.59 -8.48 12.97
C LEU A 76 -2.05 -7.47 13.97
N VAL A 77 -1.25 -6.50 13.51
CA VAL A 77 -0.77 -5.39 14.34
C VAL A 77 -1.94 -4.54 14.84
N ILE A 78 -2.91 -4.25 13.97
CA ILE A 78 -4.10 -3.49 14.36
C ILE A 78 -4.91 -4.25 15.43
N LEU A 79 -5.10 -5.56 15.28
CA LEU A 79 -5.80 -6.39 16.26
C LEU A 79 -5.07 -6.39 17.61
N ALA A 80 -3.74 -6.47 17.61
CA ALA A 80 -2.95 -6.34 18.82
C ALA A 80 -3.16 -4.98 19.51
N LEU A 81 -3.22 -3.88 18.75
CA LEU A 81 -3.55 -2.55 19.27
C LEU A 81 -4.98 -2.50 19.85
N VAL A 82 -5.97 -3.04 19.14
CA VAL A 82 -7.37 -3.08 19.60
C VAL A 82 -7.49 -3.86 20.91
N VAL A 83 -6.82 -5.02 21.01
CA VAL A 83 -6.77 -5.83 22.24
C VAL A 83 -6.08 -5.06 23.36
N TRP A 84 -4.93 -4.45 23.09
CA TRP A 84 -4.20 -3.64 24.06
C TRP A 84 -5.04 -2.47 24.58
N TRP A 85 -5.67 -1.67 23.72
CA TRP A 85 -6.46 -0.53 24.16
C TRP A 85 -7.80 -0.91 24.80
N SER A 86 -8.21 -2.16 24.63
CA SER A 86 -9.49 -2.68 25.14
C SER A 86 -9.30 -3.68 26.29
N ARG A 87 -8.22 -3.61 27.10
CA ARG A 87 -7.97 -4.58 28.20
C ARG A 87 -9.16 -4.73 29.16
N ALA A 88 -9.87 -3.63 29.46
CA ALA A 88 -11.08 -3.65 30.29
C ALA A 88 -12.25 -4.44 29.67
N ARG A 89 -12.16 -4.78 28.37
CA ARG A 89 -13.14 -5.48 27.54
C ARG A 89 -12.48 -6.60 26.75
N LEU A 90 -11.44 -7.23 27.32
CA LEU A 90 -10.56 -8.19 26.64
C LEU A 90 -11.34 -9.27 25.87
N ARG A 91 -12.34 -9.90 26.50
CA ARG A 91 -13.16 -10.95 25.86
C ARG A 91 -13.83 -10.47 24.57
N ARG A 92 -14.32 -9.22 24.54
CA ARG A 92 -14.95 -8.64 23.34
C ARG A 92 -13.91 -8.33 22.27
N ALA A 93 -12.75 -7.80 22.65
CA ALA A 93 -11.67 -7.54 21.72
C ALA A 93 -11.13 -8.82 21.08
N LEU A 94 -10.97 -9.89 21.87
CA LEU A 94 -10.58 -11.21 21.37
C LEU A 94 -11.66 -11.81 20.46
N ALA A 95 -12.93 -11.69 20.82
CA ALA A 95 -14.04 -12.14 19.97
C ALA A 95 -14.07 -11.40 18.62
N VAL A 96 -13.89 -10.08 18.63
CA VAL A 96 -13.76 -9.27 17.40
C VAL A 96 -12.57 -9.72 16.58
N GLY A 97 -11.41 -9.93 17.21
CA GLY A 97 -10.22 -10.44 16.53
C GLY A 97 -10.45 -11.80 15.89
N ALA A 98 -11.08 -12.74 16.60
CA ALA A 98 -11.42 -14.05 16.07
C ALA A 98 -12.38 -13.94 14.87
N VAL A 99 -13.43 -13.12 14.97
CA VAL A 99 -14.37 -12.90 13.87
C VAL A 99 -13.67 -12.31 12.64
N VAL A 100 -12.83 -11.27 12.82
CA VAL A 100 -12.06 -10.67 11.72
C VAL A 100 -11.17 -11.71 11.07
N LEU A 101 -10.43 -12.50 11.85
CA LEU A 101 -9.55 -13.54 11.31
C LEU A 101 -10.31 -14.62 10.56
N ILE A 102 -11.45 -15.10 11.09
CA ILE A 102 -12.31 -16.07 10.39
C ILE A 102 -12.78 -15.49 9.06
N VAL A 103 -13.31 -14.27 9.06
CA VAL A 103 -13.82 -13.61 7.84
C VAL A 103 -12.71 -13.41 6.80
N VAL A 104 -11.49 -13.10 7.22
CA VAL A 104 -10.36 -12.86 6.32
C VAL A 104 -9.74 -14.16 5.79
N VAL A 105 -9.59 -15.17 6.64
CA VAL A 105 -8.89 -16.42 6.28
C VAL A 105 -9.79 -17.39 5.53
N THR A 106 -11.09 -17.45 5.85
CA THR A 106 -12.01 -18.45 5.28
C THR A 106 -12.12 -18.35 3.76
N PRO A 107 -12.30 -17.17 3.13
CA PRO A 107 -12.34 -17.07 1.67
C PRO A 107 -11.04 -17.57 1.05
N SER A 108 -9.88 -17.13 1.57
CA SER A 108 -8.57 -17.55 1.06
C SER A 108 -8.34 -19.05 1.18
N ALA A 109 -8.78 -19.68 2.27
CA ALA A 109 -8.65 -21.13 2.46
C ALA A 109 -9.57 -21.93 1.53
N LEU A 110 -10.77 -21.42 1.24
CA LEU A 110 -11.74 -22.06 0.34
C LEU A 110 -11.39 -21.87 -1.14
N THR A 111 -10.70 -20.77 -1.48
CA THR A 111 -10.27 -20.46 -2.85
C THR A 111 -8.79 -20.75 -3.10
N ALA A 112 -8.12 -21.50 -2.23
CA ALA A 112 -6.68 -21.82 -2.29
C ALA A 112 -6.29 -22.73 -3.48
N ARG A 113 -6.83 -22.47 -4.68
CA ARG A 113 -6.18 -22.87 -5.93
C ARG A 113 -4.86 -22.13 -5.98
N SER A 114 -3.78 -22.90 -6.15
CA SER A 114 -2.37 -22.50 -6.10
C SER A 114 -2.14 -21.05 -6.51
N GLN A 115 -1.78 -20.20 -5.55
CA GLN A 115 -1.06 -18.98 -5.90
C GLN A 115 0.28 -19.44 -6.48
N HIS A 116 0.51 -19.19 -7.77
CA HIS A 116 1.80 -19.48 -8.39
C HIS A 116 2.91 -18.80 -7.58
N ALA A 117 3.98 -19.54 -7.31
CA ALA A 117 5.08 -19.13 -6.45
C ALA A 117 5.71 -17.82 -6.93
N GLU A 118 5.70 -17.58 -8.24
CA GLU A 118 6.15 -16.34 -8.88
C GLU A 118 5.50 -15.08 -8.28
N GLU A 119 4.23 -15.15 -7.87
CA GLU A 119 3.53 -14.02 -7.27
C GLU A 119 4.01 -13.71 -5.85
N ALA A 120 4.60 -14.68 -5.17
CA ALA A 120 5.14 -14.52 -3.84
C ALA A 120 6.64 -14.19 -3.81
N VAL A 121 7.33 -14.26 -4.96
CA VAL A 121 8.79 -14.04 -5.04
C VAL A 121 9.19 -12.93 -6.00
N GLY A 122 8.33 -11.92 -6.20
CA GLY A 122 8.59 -10.76 -7.08
C GLY A 122 9.91 -10.04 -6.77
N ILE A 123 10.10 -9.60 -5.52
CA ILE A 123 11.35 -8.94 -5.09
C ILE A 123 12.58 -9.86 -5.27
N PRO A 124 12.56 -11.13 -4.83
CA PRO A 124 13.63 -12.07 -5.15
C PRO A 124 13.97 -12.18 -6.64
N LEU A 125 12.97 -12.42 -7.50
CA LEU A 125 13.16 -12.49 -8.96
C LEU A 125 13.78 -11.19 -9.50
N GLN A 126 13.35 -10.05 -8.98
CA GLN A 126 13.86 -8.75 -9.42
C GLN A 126 15.34 -8.53 -9.04
N THR A 127 15.72 -8.88 -7.81
CA THR A 127 17.12 -8.77 -7.37
C THR A 127 18.05 -9.76 -8.08
N VAL A 128 17.55 -10.95 -8.40
CA VAL A 128 18.24 -11.96 -9.24
C VAL A 128 18.41 -11.42 -10.66
N GLY A 129 17.35 -10.91 -11.28
CA GLY A 129 17.37 -10.34 -12.61
C GLY A 129 18.34 -9.16 -12.74
N TYR A 130 18.37 -8.27 -11.74
CA TYR A 130 19.35 -7.19 -11.70
C TYR A 130 20.78 -7.75 -11.69
N THR A 131 21.07 -8.70 -10.80
CA THR A 131 22.41 -9.27 -10.62
C THR A 131 22.86 -10.03 -11.87
N LEU A 132 22.01 -10.87 -12.47
CA LEU A 132 22.33 -11.58 -13.72
C LEU A 132 22.57 -10.63 -14.90
N THR A 133 21.95 -9.46 -14.89
CA THR A 133 22.10 -8.45 -15.95
C THR A 133 23.36 -7.61 -15.80
N HIS A 134 23.78 -7.30 -14.56
CA HIS A 134 24.83 -6.31 -14.30
C HIS A 134 26.11 -6.89 -13.67
N ASP A 135 26.03 -8.02 -12.97
CA ASP A 135 27.14 -8.59 -12.19
C ASP A 135 26.94 -10.10 -11.97
N ALA A 136 26.82 -10.85 -13.07
CA ALA A 136 26.51 -12.28 -13.01
C ALA A 136 27.66 -13.14 -12.43
N ASP A 137 28.90 -12.66 -12.53
CA ASP A 137 30.10 -13.39 -12.12
C ASP A 137 30.25 -13.44 -10.60
N CYS A 138 29.61 -12.52 -9.88
CA CYS A 138 29.57 -12.57 -8.43
C CYS A 138 28.78 -13.81 -7.92
N LEU A 139 27.77 -14.27 -8.67
CA LEU A 139 26.82 -15.28 -8.18
C LEU A 139 27.51 -16.62 -7.89
N PRO A 140 27.26 -17.23 -6.71
CA PRO A 140 27.71 -18.59 -6.44
C PRO A 140 27.18 -19.56 -7.51
N PRO A 141 28.03 -20.48 -8.05
CA PRO A 141 27.61 -21.39 -9.13
C PRO A 141 26.35 -22.19 -8.80
N ALA A 142 26.23 -22.67 -7.56
CA ALA A 142 25.07 -23.42 -7.09
C ALA A 142 23.78 -22.58 -6.99
N SER A 143 23.89 -21.26 -6.79
CA SER A 143 22.72 -20.37 -6.83
C SER A 143 22.37 -20.02 -8.28
N ARG A 144 23.37 -19.74 -9.11
CA ARG A 144 23.19 -19.44 -10.54
C ARG A 144 22.44 -20.57 -11.26
N GLN A 145 22.82 -21.83 -11.02
CA GLN A 145 22.13 -22.99 -11.60
C GLN A 145 20.63 -23.02 -11.27
N VAL A 146 20.24 -22.64 -10.05
CA VAL A 146 18.82 -22.59 -9.66
C VAL A 146 18.08 -21.47 -10.41
N PHE A 147 18.72 -20.33 -10.63
CA PHE A 147 18.14 -19.21 -11.38
C PHE A 147 18.02 -19.51 -12.87
N ASP A 148 19.01 -20.22 -13.44
CA ASP A 148 19.02 -20.63 -14.86
C ASP A 148 17.91 -21.65 -15.16
N ASN A 149 17.50 -22.46 -14.18
CA ASN A 149 16.35 -23.36 -14.29
C ASN A 149 15.00 -22.62 -14.29
N VAL A 150 14.94 -21.41 -13.71
CA VAL A 150 13.74 -20.56 -13.71
C VAL A 150 13.61 -19.83 -15.04
N LEU A 151 14.71 -19.27 -15.56
CA LEU A 151 14.73 -18.58 -16.84
C LEU A 151 16.17 -18.59 -17.39
N ALA A 152 16.32 -18.81 -18.70
CA ALA A 152 17.64 -18.86 -19.34
C ALA A 152 18.42 -17.53 -19.17
N PRO A 153 19.76 -17.58 -18.99
CA PRO A 153 20.58 -16.38 -18.72
C PRO A 153 20.40 -15.25 -19.76
N GLU A 154 20.27 -15.62 -21.03
CA GLU A 154 20.16 -14.72 -22.17
C GLU A 154 18.79 -14.05 -22.18
N THR A 155 17.76 -14.78 -21.77
CA THR A 155 16.39 -14.26 -21.66
C THR A 155 16.26 -13.29 -20.50
N TRP A 156 16.92 -13.54 -19.36
CA TRP A 156 16.94 -12.59 -18.23
C TRP A 156 17.31 -11.17 -18.69
N ARG A 157 18.37 -11.02 -19.48
CA ARG A 157 18.82 -9.72 -19.97
C ARG A 157 17.83 -9.05 -20.94
N GLN A 158 17.10 -9.84 -21.71
CA GLN A 158 16.12 -9.34 -22.67
C GLN A 158 14.87 -8.79 -21.98
N VAL A 159 14.36 -9.56 -21.01
CA VAL A 159 13.07 -9.29 -20.38
C VAL A 159 13.19 -8.48 -19.09
N TYR A 160 14.35 -8.44 -18.42
CA TYR A 160 14.51 -7.68 -17.19
C TYR A 160 14.18 -6.19 -17.40
N ARG A 161 13.32 -5.67 -16.54
CA ARG A 161 12.97 -4.24 -16.47
C ARG A 161 13.11 -3.80 -15.01
N PRO A 162 13.87 -2.74 -14.70
CA PRO A 162 14.09 -2.35 -13.31
C PRO A 162 12.81 -2.00 -12.52
N SER A 163 11.79 -1.48 -13.19
CA SER A 163 10.55 -0.98 -12.57
C SER A 163 9.43 -2.02 -12.40
N SER A 164 9.53 -3.20 -13.03
CA SER A 164 8.52 -4.26 -12.91
C SER A 164 9.12 -5.64 -13.14
N VAL A 165 8.67 -6.60 -12.32
CA VAL A 165 8.99 -8.02 -12.50
C VAL A 165 8.10 -8.69 -13.56
N ASP A 166 6.99 -8.07 -13.95
CA ASP A 166 5.98 -8.69 -14.82
C ASP A 166 6.58 -9.18 -16.16
N PRO A 167 7.44 -8.43 -16.87
CA PRO A 167 8.07 -8.93 -18.09
C PRO A 167 8.90 -10.22 -17.91
N VAL A 168 9.45 -10.46 -16.72
CA VAL A 168 10.15 -11.72 -16.39
C VAL A 168 9.14 -12.86 -16.26
N LYS A 169 8.04 -12.63 -15.53
CA LYS A 169 6.98 -13.61 -15.28
C LYS A 169 6.19 -13.95 -16.55
N ASP A 170 5.86 -12.93 -17.33
CA ASP A 170 5.08 -13.04 -18.57
C ASP A 170 5.91 -13.59 -19.74
N SER A 171 7.20 -13.84 -19.53
CA SER A 171 8.05 -14.47 -20.55
C SER A 171 7.56 -15.89 -20.84
N PRO A 172 7.33 -16.27 -22.10
CA PRO A 172 6.98 -17.65 -22.45
C PRO A 172 8.05 -18.69 -22.05
N ALA A 173 9.29 -18.24 -21.81
CA ALA A 173 10.40 -19.07 -21.37
C ALA A 173 10.49 -19.19 -19.83
N PHE A 174 9.63 -18.49 -19.09
CA PHE A 174 9.60 -18.56 -17.64
C PHE A 174 9.11 -19.92 -17.16
N ASN A 175 9.94 -20.62 -16.39
CA ASN A 175 9.64 -21.96 -15.89
C ASN A 175 8.89 -21.90 -14.55
N GLY A 176 7.64 -21.44 -14.59
CA GLY A 176 6.77 -21.34 -13.41
C GLY A 176 6.57 -22.69 -12.71
N ALA A 177 6.48 -23.79 -13.46
CA ALA A 177 6.34 -25.14 -12.91
C ALA A 177 7.55 -25.57 -12.07
N TYR A 178 8.77 -25.26 -12.53
CA TYR A 178 9.99 -25.51 -11.75
C TYR A 178 9.99 -24.66 -10.47
N LEU A 179 9.67 -23.37 -10.58
CA LEU A 179 9.64 -22.46 -9.42
C LEU A 179 8.60 -22.89 -8.38
N ASP A 180 7.42 -23.34 -8.81
CA ASP A 180 6.37 -23.88 -7.95
C ASP A 180 6.85 -25.13 -7.20
N ALA A 181 7.48 -26.08 -7.91
CA ALA A 181 7.99 -27.32 -7.33
C ALA A 181 9.24 -27.11 -6.43
N HIS A 182 10.05 -26.08 -6.69
CA HIS A 182 11.36 -25.87 -6.06
C HIS A 182 11.46 -24.55 -5.29
N ARG A 183 10.33 -23.97 -4.86
CA ARG A 183 10.28 -22.65 -4.18
C ARG A 183 11.26 -22.51 -3.02
N GLY A 184 11.39 -23.54 -2.18
CA GLY A 184 12.33 -23.54 -1.06
C GLY A 184 13.80 -23.51 -1.51
N GLN A 185 14.13 -24.23 -2.58
CA GLN A 185 15.47 -24.23 -3.17
C GLN A 185 15.78 -22.86 -3.80
N PHE A 186 14.82 -22.26 -4.50
CA PHE A 186 14.95 -20.91 -5.05
C PHE A 186 15.23 -19.87 -3.96
N LEU A 187 14.46 -19.87 -2.86
CA LEU A 187 14.68 -18.94 -1.75
C LEU A 187 16.01 -19.19 -1.03
N SER A 188 16.45 -20.45 -0.90
CA SER A 188 17.78 -20.76 -0.36
C SER A 188 18.89 -20.27 -1.29
N ALA A 189 18.76 -20.47 -2.60
CA ALA A 189 19.70 -19.95 -3.59
C ALA A 189 19.77 -18.43 -3.58
N TRP A 190 18.61 -17.76 -3.49
CA TRP A 190 18.48 -16.31 -3.32
C TRP A 190 19.21 -15.82 -2.07
N GLY A 191 18.98 -16.45 -0.91
CA GLY A 191 19.64 -16.08 0.34
C GLY A 191 21.16 -16.24 0.30
N ARG A 192 21.66 -17.35 -0.28
CA ARG A 192 23.11 -17.54 -0.49
C ARG A 192 23.70 -16.49 -1.42
N ALA A 193 22.99 -16.16 -2.51
CA ALA A 193 23.42 -15.17 -3.47
C ALA A 193 23.41 -13.75 -2.87
N LEU A 194 22.42 -13.40 -2.06
CA LEU A 194 22.38 -12.13 -1.33
C LEU A 194 23.60 -11.97 -0.40
N VAL A 195 23.98 -13.02 0.32
CA VAL A 195 25.14 -12.99 1.23
C VAL A 195 26.47 -12.89 0.47
N ALA A 196 26.59 -13.60 -0.66
CA ALA A 196 27.80 -13.55 -1.49
C ALA A 196 27.91 -12.25 -2.30
N CYS A 197 26.77 -11.72 -2.76
CA CYS A 197 26.66 -10.58 -3.68
C CYS A 197 25.73 -9.49 -3.13
N PRO A 198 26.01 -8.94 -1.94
CA PRO A 198 25.10 -8.00 -1.30
C PRO A 198 24.91 -6.73 -2.12
N ARG A 199 25.97 -6.26 -2.79
CA ARG A 199 25.92 -5.02 -3.56
C ARG A 199 24.90 -5.06 -4.71
N PRO A 200 24.99 -5.96 -5.72
CA PRO A 200 24.02 -5.97 -6.82
C PRO A 200 22.60 -6.31 -6.34
N PHE A 201 22.43 -7.16 -5.33
CA PHE A 201 21.11 -7.46 -4.77
C PHE A 201 20.46 -6.22 -4.14
N VAL A 202 21.20 -5.50 -3.28
CA VAL A 202 20.70 -4.28 -2.64
C VAL A 202 20.48 -3.19 -3.68
N THR A 203 21.37 -3.04 -4.66
CA THR A 203 21.16 -2.07 -5.75
C THR A 203 19.91 -2.37 -6.56
N GLY A 204 19.70 -3.63 -6.96
CA GLY A 204 18.49 -4.05 -7.66
C GLY A 204 17.22 -3.79 -6.85
N PHE A 205 17.26 -4.07 -5.54
CA PHE A 205 16.16 -3.77 -4.63
C PHE A 205 15.86 -2.26 -4.54
N LEU A 206 16.89 -1.42 -4.35
CA LEU A 206 16.74 0.02 -4.22
C LEU A 206 16.22 0.65 -5.50
N ILE A 207 16.71 0.21 -6.66
CA ILE A 207 16.23 0.67 -7.97
C ILE A 207 14.79 0.23 -8.17
N HIS A 208 14.48 -1.04 -7.91
CA HIS A 208 13.12 -1.53 -8.08
C HIS A 208 12.13 -0.85 -7.17
N THR A 209 12.50 -0.46 -5.95
CA THR A 209 11.59 0.18 -4.99
C THR A 209 11.66 1.70 -4.99
N ALA A 210 12.50 2.30 -5.85
CA ALA A 210 12.85 3.72 -5.81
C ALA A 210 11.63 4.64 -5.73
N ASN A 211 10.57 4.36 -6.51
CA ASN A 211 9.40 5.24 -6.55
C ASN A 211 8.61 5.28 -5.22
N LEU A 212 8.75 4.26 -4.37
CA LEU A 212 8.12 4.20 -3.05
C LEU A 212 8.84 5.05 -1.99
N TRP A 213 10.06 5.52 -2.25
CA TRP A 213 10.84 6.21 -1.22
C TRP A 213 11.71 7.38 -1.68
N ARG A 214 11.92 7.59 -2.98
CA ARG A 214 12.63 8.77 -3.46
C ARG A 214 11.79 10.04 -3.22
N PHE A 215 12.45 11.15 -2.88
CA PHE A 215 11.76 12.42 -2.63
C PHE A 215 11.14 13.02 -3.89
N ASP A 216 11.80 12.82 -5.03
CA ASP A 216 11.42 13.27 -6.36
C ASP A 216 10.61 12.20 -7.13
N ALA A 217 9.84 11.38 -6.40
CA ALA A 217 9.06 10.28 -6.96
C ALA A 217 8.19 10.73 -8.14
N ASP A 218 8.05 9.87 -9.13
CA ASP A 218 7.32 10.17 -10.36
C ASP A 218 5.91 10.62 -9.98
N PRO A 219 5.48 11.79 -10.47
CA PRO A 219 4.14 12.27 -10.15
C PRO A 219 3.09 11.32 -10.72
N VAL A 220 1.87 11.43 -10.19
CA VAL A 220 0.76 10.51 -10.52
C VAL A 220 0.48 10.43 -12.03
N GLY A 221 0.77 11.49 -12.80
CA GLY A 221 0.55 11.53 -14.24
C GLY A 221 1.48 10.65 -15.09
N THR A 222 2.63 10.24 -14.55
CA THR A 222 3.73 9.59 -15.28
C THR A 222 3.45 8.13 -15.63
N ASP A 223 2.67 7.44 -14.79
CA ASP A 223 2.42 6.01 -14.92
C ASP A 223 0.95 5.69 -15.21
N GLY A 224 0.75 4.57 -15.89
CA GLY A 224 -0.56 3.95 -16.01
C GLY A 224 -1.07 3.44 -14.66
N GLN A 225 -2.38 3.30 -14.52
CA GLN A 225 -3.02 2.77 -13.31
C GLN A 225 -2.83 3.62 -12.04
N SER A 226 -2.27 4.84 -12.16
CA SER A 226 -2.20 5.83 -11.09
C SER A 226 -3.44 6.73 -11.05
N ARG A 227 -4.13 6.84 -12.18
CA ARG A 227 -5.34 7.64 -12.44
C ARG A 227 -6.27 6.92 -13.43
N PHE A 228 -7.56 7.19 -13.39
CA PHE A 228 -8.59 6.44 -14.12
C PHE A 228 -9.43 7.33 -15.05
N ILE A 229 -8.76 8.12 -15.89
CA ILE A 229 -9.41 9.11 -16.76
C ILE A 229 -9.67 8.64 -18.19
N SER A 230 -9.32 7.40 -18.54
CA SER A 230 -9.52 6.83 -19.87
C SER A 230 -10.07 5.41 -19.82
N VAL A 231 -10.80 5.04 -20.89
CA VAL A 231 -11.37 3.69 -21.06
C VAL A 231 -10.30 2.60 -20.84
N VAL A 232 -9.06 2.85 -21.29
CA VAL A 232 -7.89 2.02 -21.01
C VAL A 232 -6.86 2.88 -20.29
N SER A 233 -6.86 2.83 -18.95
CA SER A 233 -5.98 3.64 -18.08
C SER A 233 -4.66 2.95 -17.73
N ASN A 234 -4.51 1.68 -18.08
CA ASN A 234 -3.21 0.99 -18.14
C ASN A 234 -2.52 1.27 -19.50
N HIS A 235 -1.24 0.93 -19.59
CA HIS A 235 -0.43 1.06 -20.81
C HIS A 235 0.06 -0.31 -21.32
N PRO A 236 -0.84 -1.26 -21.68
CA PRO A 236 -0.43 -2.52 -22.28
C PRO A 236 0.06 -2.29 -23.72
N ALA A 237 0.81 -3.24 -24.26
CA ALA A 237 1.39 -3.14 -25.61
C ALA A 237 0.33 -2.98 -26.72
N ASP A 238 -0.86 -3.55 -26.53
CA ASP A 238 -2.01 -3.56 -27.45
C ASP A 238 -3.04 -2.45 -27.13
N ARG A 239 -2.66 -1.44 -26.34
CA ARG A 239 -3.58 -0.40 -25.83
C ARG A 239 -4.44 0.24 -26.92
N ASP A 240 -3.85 0.61 -28.05
CA ASP A 240 -4.58 1.30 -29.11
C ASP A 240 -5.61 0.39 -29.79
N GLU A 241 -5.32 -0.90 -29.89
CA GLU A 241 -6.26 -1.90 -30.38
C GLU A 241 -7.43 -2.10 -29.41
N LEU A 242 -7.15 -2.17 -28.11
CA LEU A 242 -8.18 -2.21 -27.07
C LEU A 242 -9.09 -0.98 -27.15
N ILE A 243 -8.52 0.23 -27.26
CA ILE A 243 -9.28 1.47 -27.41
C ILE A 243 -10.16 1.42 -28.67
N ARG A 244 -9.63 0.98 -29.82
CA ARG A 244 -10.42 0.83 -31.05
C ARG A 244 -11.53 -0.21 -30.92
N THR A 245 -11.29 -1.28 -30.17
CA THR A 245 -12.28 -2.34 -29.92
C THR A 245 -13.42 -1.83 -29.05
N TYR A 246 -13.11 -1.12 -27.96
CA TYR A 246 -14.12 -0.46 -27.14
C TYR A 246 -14.90 0.60 -27.91
N ALA A 247 -14.23 1.40 -28.75
CA ALA A 247 -14.88 2.40 -29.58
C ALA A 247 -15.88 1.78 -30.56
N ARG A 248 -15.54 0.62 -31.18
CA ARG A 248 -16.47 -0.14 -32.04
C ARG A 248 -17.71 -0.65 -31.28
N ALA A 249 -17.59 -0.90 -29.98
CA ALA A 249 -18.70 -1.22 -29.10
C ALA A 249 -19.43 0.01 -28.52
N GLY A 250 -19.10 1.22 -28.98
CA GLY A 250 -19.71 2.48 -28.50
C GLY A 250 -19.12 3.01 -27.19
N VAL A 251 -18.09 2.37 -26.64
CA VAL A 251 -17.43 2.80 -25.40
C VAL A 251 -16.30 3.76 -25.74
N VAL A 252 -16.59 5.06 -25.67
CA VAL A 252 -15.64 6.13 -25.99
C VAL A 252 -15.52 7.13 -24.84
N ASN A 253 -14.31 7.64 -24.64
CA ASN A 253 -14.06 8.67 -23.64
C ASN A 253 -14.61 10.02 -24.12
N HIS A 254 -15.64 10.54 -23.45
CA HIS A 254 -16.21 11.84 -23.76
C HIS A 254 -16.62 12.57 -22.48
N SER A 255 -16.38 13.89 -22.46
CA SER A 255 -16.76 14.74 -21.33
C SER A 255 -18.27 14.96 -21.31
N LEU A 256 -18.93 14.62 -20.20
CA LEU A 256 -20.33 14.94 -19.93
C LEU A 256 -20.54 16.42 -19.55
N LEU A 257 -19.47 17.16 -19.26
CA LEU A 257 -19.56 18.58 -18.90
C LEU A 257 -19.88 19.46 -20.13
N PRO A 258 -20.72 20.50 -19.93
CA PRO A 258 -20.98 21.50 -20.97
C PRO A 258 -19.69 22.22 -21.36
N GLY A 259 -19.62 22.69 -22.61
CA GLY A 259 -18.44 23.32 -23.21
C GLY A 259 -17.69 24.31 -22.30
N PRO A 260 -18.37 25.26 -21.64
CA PRO A 260 -17.73 26.24 -20.76
C PRO A 260 -17.05 25.65 -19.52
N LEU A 261 -17.47 24.47 -19.04
CA LEU A 261 -16.90 23.81 -17.85
C LEU A 261 -15.78 22.82 -18.17
N ARG A 262 -15.57 22.48 -19.45
CA ARG A 262 -14.48 21.57 -19.87
C ARG A 262 -13.08 22.03 -19.44
N PRO A 263 -12.72 23.33 -19.48
CA PRO A 263 -11.42 23.80 -19.00
C PRO A 263 -11.20 23.53 -17.50
N VAL A 264 -12.26 23.55 -16.69
CA VAL A 264 -12.19 23.27 -15.25
C VAL A 264 -11.83 21.81 -15.01
N ALA A 265 -12.48 20.87 -15.70
CA ALA A 265 -12.11 19.46 -15.65
C ALA A 265 -10.69 19.22 -16.16
N GLY A 266 -10.29 19.89 -17.24
CA GLY A 266 -8.91 19.82 -17.73
C GLY A 266 -7.89 20.31 -16.69
N ALA A 267 -8.22 21.37 -15.93
CA ALA A 267 -7.37 21.84 -14.83
C ALA A 267 -7.32 20.85 -13.67
N ALA A 268 -8.44 20.23 -13.30
CA ALA A 268 -8.49 19.19 -12.27
C ALA A 268 -7.66 17.96 -12.65
N VAL A 269 -7.72 17.52 -13.93
CA VAL A 269 -6.87 16.43 -14.44
C VAL A 269 -5.39 16.80 -14.37
N ARG A 270 -5.00 18.01 -14.78
CA ARG A 270 -3.60 18.46 -14.66
C ARG A 270 -3.14 18.52 -13.21
N ALA A 271 -3.98 18.99 -12.29
CA ALA A 271 -3.67 19.01 -10.86
C ALA A 271 -3.48 17.58 -10.30
N MET A 272 -4.30 16.63 -10.74
CA MET A 272 -4.10 15.22 -10.43
C MET A 272 -2.77 14.69 -10.98
N GLU A 273 -2.46 14.97 -12.25
CA GLU A 273 -1.22 14.52 -12.89
C GLU A 273 0.03 15.08 -12.21
N LEU A 274 -0.04 16.30 -11.67
CA LEU A 274 1.05 16.96 -10.92
C LEU A 274 1.11 16.55 -9.44
N THR A 275 0.18 15.73 -8.96
CA THR A 275 0.23 15.27 -7.56
C THR A 275 1.53 14.49 -7.33
N PRO A 276 2.27 14.78 -6.24
CA PRO A 276 3.53 14.10 -5.94
C PRO A 276 3.38 12.59 -5.88
N GLY A 277 4.46 11.89 -6.26
CA GLY A 277 4.53 10.44 -6.28
C GLY A 277 4.52 9.78 -4.90
N PRO A 278 4.51 8.44 -4.87
CA PRO A 278 4.33 7.67 -3.63
C PRO A 278 5.44 7.93 -2.60
N GLY A 279 6.70 8.08 -3.04
CA GLY A 279 7.83 8.37 -2.16
C GLY A 279 7.70 9.71 -1.43
N THR A 280 7.25 10.77 -2.12
CA THR A 280 7.02 12.07 -1.48
C THR A 280 5.96 11.97 -0.38
N TRP A 281 4.81 11.34 -0.67
CA TRP A 281 3.75 11.15 0.32
C TRP A 281 4.20 10.30 1.52
N MET A 282 5.02 9.28 1.28
CA MET A 282 5.60 8.45 2.34
C MET A 282 6.47 9.31 3.28
N TRP A 283 7.33 10.19 2.73
CA TRP A 283 8.15 11.06 3.56
C TRP A 283 7.32 12.05 4.38
N VAL A 284 6.23 12.59 3.82
CA VAL A 284 5.32 13.46 4.59
C VAL A 284 4.64 12.66 5.72
N ALA A 285 4.29 11.39 5.49
CA ALA A 285 3.77 10.52 6.53
C ALA A 285 4.81 10.21 7.62
N ALA A 286 6.06 9.92 7.24
CA ALA A 286 7.15 9.69 8.17
C ALA A 286 7.45 10.93 9.02
N LEU A 287 7.49 12.11 8.41
CA LEU A 287 7.66 13.40 9.10
C LEU A 287 6.49 13.69 10.04
N SER A 288 5.25 13.33 9.66
CA SER A 288 4.09 13.44 10.53
C SER A 288 4.24 12.57 11.78
N VAL A 289 4.78 11.35 11.63
CA VAL A 289 5.09 10.47 12.77
C VAL A 289 6.17 11.06 13.67
N VAL A 290 7.25 11.60 13.12
CA VAL A 290 8.28 12.32 13.89
C VAL A 290 7.66 13.50 14.65
N GLY A 291 6.79 14.26 13.99
CA GLY A 291 6.02 15.34 14.60
C GLY A 291 5.17 14.87 15.79
N PHE A 292 4.45 13.75 15.65
CA PHE A 292 3.69 13.17 16.75
C PHE A 292 4.57 12.73 17.92
N ILE A 293 5.75 12.16 17.65
CA ILE A 293 6.72 11.78 18.69
C ILE A 293 7.17 13.03 19.45
N TYR A 294 7.59 14.07 18.74
CA TYR A 294 8.04 15.33 19.35
C TYR A 294 6.91 16.04 20.13
N ALA A 295 5.68 15.95 19.63
CA ALA A 295 4.50 16.47 20.30
C ALA A 295 4.03 15.63 21.50
N GLY A 296 4.63 14.45 21.75
CA GLY A 296 4.25 13.54 22.83
C GLY A 296 3.00 12.69 22.55
N ARG A 297 2.51 12.68 21.30
CA ARG A 297 1.24 12.05 20.87
C ARG A 297 1.42 10.60 20.45
N ARG A 298 1.75 9.76 21.43
CA ARG A 298 2.06 8.33 21.21
C ARG A 298 0.89 7.55 20.60
N GLU A 299 -0.35 7.93 20.90
CA GLU A 299 -1.54 7.34 20.29
C GLU A 299 -1.61 7.60 18.79
N TRP A 300 -1.22 8.78 18.32
CA TRP A 300 -1.24 9.11 16.90
C TRP A 300 -0.16 8.38 16.12
N VAL A 301 1.01 8.13 16.72
CA VAL A 301 2.03 7.23 16.16
C VAL A 301 1.43 5.84 15.89
N ALA A 302 0.69 5.29 16.86
CA ALA A 302 0.05 3.98 16.72
C ALA A 302 -1.14 3.97 15.74
N ILE A 303 -1.91 5.06 15.67
CA ILE A 303 -3.02 5.22 14.71
C ILE A 303 -2.50 5.36 13.27
N TYR A 304 -1.31 5.95 13.07
CA TYR A 304 -0.66 6.08 11.78
C TYR A 304 0.12 4.83 11.34
N ALA A 305 0.53 3.99 12.29
CA ALA A 305 1.31 2.79 12.02
C ALA A 305 0.75 1.90 10.91
N PRO A 306 -0.58 1.65 10.78
CA PRO A 306 -1.12 0.84 9.70
C PRO A 306 -0.73 1.31 8.30
N VAL A 307 -0.72 2.63 8.07
CA VAL A 307 -0.43 3.20 6.76
C VAL A 307 1.05 3.09 6.41
N LEU A 308 1.93 3.28 7.40
CA LEU A 308 3.38 3.03 7.23
C LEU A 308 3.69 1.54 7.07
N LEU A 309 2.95 0.67 7.75
CA LEU A 309 3.10 -0.78 7.61
C LEU A 309 2.63 -1.26 6.23
N VAL A 310 1.59 -0.65 5.63
CA VAL A 310 1.21 -0.93 4.23
C VAL A 310 2.33 -0.56 3.27
N TRP A 311 2.98 0.59 3.47
CA TRP A 311 4.18 0.94 2.70
C TRP A 311 5.30 -0.10 2.90
N ALA A 312 5.57 -0.49 4.14
CA ALA A 312 6.60 -1.47 4.45
C ALA A 312 6.31 -2.85 3.82
N THR A 313 5.05 -3.29 3.77
CA THR A 313 4.69 -4.54 3.08
C THR A 313 4.83 -4.42 1.57
N LEU A 314 4.62 -3.23 0.98
CA LEU A 314 4.90 -3.00 -0.45
C LEU A 314 6.40 -3.06 -0.75
N MET A 315 7.27 -2.52 0.11
CA MET A 315 8.72 -2.65 -0.05
C MET A 315 9.17 -4.12 -0.14
N VAL A 316 8.45 -5.04 0.50
CA VAL A 316 8.80 -6.47 0.53
C VAL A 316 8.12 -7.29 -0.57
N ALA A 317 6.96 -6.85 -1.05
CA ALA A 317 6.07 -7.70 -1.87
C ALA A 317 5.57 -7.06 -3.17
N ALA A 318 5.91 -5.81 -3.47
CA ALA A 318 5.40 -5.15 -4.67
C ALA A 318 5.94 -5.82 -5.95
N PRO A 319 5.08 -6.28 -6.88
CA PRO A 319 5.51 -6.77 -8.18
C PRO A 319 5.91 -5.62 -9.12
N THR A 320 5.26 -4.47 -8.93
CA THR A 320 5.55 -3.19 -9.57
C THR A 320 5.35 -2.09 -8.53
N VAL A 321 6.17 -1.05 -8.60
CA VAL A 321 6.20 0.03 -7.60
C VAL A 321 5.77 1.37 -8.14
N THR A 322 5.54 1.45 -9.45
CA THR A 322 5.26 2.71 -10.13
C THR A 322 3.79 3.15 -10.04
N PRO A 323 2.79 2.23 -10.06
CA PRO A 323 1.39 2.63 -9.94
C PRO A 323 1.05 3.24 -8.57
N PHE A 324 0.61 4.49 -8.59
CA PHE A 324 0.29 5.24 -7.38
C PHE A 324 -0.86 4.61 -6.56
N ARG A 325 -1.75 3.85 -7.21
CA ARG A 325 -2.91 3.18 -6.58
C ARG A 325 -2.56 2.32 -5.37
N TYR A 326 -1.33 1.82 -5.28
CA TYR A 326 -0.86 1.03 -4.14
C TYR A 326 -0.66 1.86 -2.87
N MET A 327 -0.38 3.16 -3.05
CA MET A 327 -0.11 4.13 -1.99
C MET A 327 -1.24 5.16 -1.85
N ALA A 328 -2.34 5.02 -2.59
CA ALA A 328 -3.51 5.89 -2.55
C ALA A 328 -4.06 6.19 -1.13
N PRO A 329 -4.03 5.28 -0.14
CA PRO A 329 -4.44 5.62 1.23
C PRO A 329 -3.69 6.82 1.83
N LEU A 330 -2.44 7.09 1.41
CA LEU A 330 -1.65 8.21 1.92
C LEU A 330 -2.27 9.57 1.60
N ILE A 331 -2.93 9.72 0.45
CA ILE A 331 -3.62 10.96 0.06
C ILE A 331 -4.63 11.37 1.12
N MET A 332 -5.28 10.41 1.75
CA MET A 332 -6.29 10.68 2.78
C MET A 332 -5.68 10.70 4.17
N ALA A 333 -4.80 9.74 4.46
CA ALA A 333 -4.23 9.59 5.80
C ALA A 333 -3.39 10.81 6.18
N VAL A 334 -2.46 11.24 5.32
CA VAL A 334 -1.47 12.29 5.62
C VAL A 334 -2.13 13.63 5.98
N PRO A 335 -3.07 14.18 5.18
CA PRO A 335 -3.74 15.44 5.52
C PRO A 335 -4.50 15.37 6.85
N ILE A 336 -5.08 14.22 7.21
CA ILE A 336 -5.78 14.05 8.49
C ILE A 336 -4.80 14.23 9.66
N GLY A 337 -3.64 13.58 9.61
CA GLY A 337 -2.68 13.68 10.72
C GLY A 337 -1.90 14.98 10.71
N LEU A 338 -1.66 15.61 9.56
CA LEU A 338 -1.16 16.98 9.53
C LEU A 338 -2.16 17.95 10.16
N ALA A 339 -3.46 17.82 9.85
CA ALA A 339 -4.50 18.64 10.48
C ALA A 339 -4.55 18.43 12.00
N VAL A 340 -4.36 17.20 12.46
CA VAL A 340 -4.26 16.90 13.90
C VAL A 340 -2.99 17.47 14.50
N LEU A 341 -1.83 17.28 13.87
CA LEU A 341 -0.54 17.72 14.39
C LEU A 341 -0.47 19.25 14.49
N LEU A 342 -0.99 19.97 13.50
CA LEU A 342 -0.94 21.42 13.40
C LEU A 342 -2.13 22.14 14.04
N GLY A 343 -3.31 21.50 14.07
CA GLY A 343 -4.58 22.16 14.38
C GLY A 343 -5.12 21.91 15.79
N THR A 344 -4.37 21.26 16.68
CA THR A 344 -4.82 21.05 18.06
C THR A 344 -3.79 21.57 19.03
N ASP A 345 -4.12 22.68 19.69
CA ASP A 345 -3.29 23.28 20.73
C ASP A 345 -2.95 22.27 21.83
N ARG A 346 -1.69 22.29 22.28
CA ARG A 346 -1.19 21.45 23.39
C ARG A 346 -2.01 21.66 24.68
N THR A 347 -2.56 22.84 24.87
CA THR A 347 -3.26 23.27 26.08
C THR A 347 -4.67 22.70 26.24
N ALA A 348 -5.28 22.12 25.20
CA ALA A 348 -6.66 21.65 25.25
C ALA A 348 -6.84 20.29 25.96
N TRP A 349 -5.76 19.54 26.21
CA TRP A 349 -5.84 18.16 26.71
C TRP A 349 -4.96 17.87 27.93
N GLU A 350 -4.09 18.80 28.34
CA GLU A 350 -3.41 18.72 29.63
C GLU A 350 -4.40 19.21 30.70
N PRO A 351 -4.78 18.38 31.69
CA PRO A 351 -5.47 18.91 32.84
C PRO A 351 -4.58 19.97 33.47
N ALA A 352 -5.14 21.16 33.72
CA ALA A 352 -4.43 22.24 34.39
C ALA A 352 -3.69 21.68 35.61
N PRO A 353 -2.42 22.08 35.86
CA PRO A 353 -1.70 21.65 37.05
C PRO A 353 -2.61 21.91 38.24
N SER A 354 -2.91 20.86 39.02
CA SER A 354 -3.72 21.01 40.22
C SER A 354 -3.07 22.12 41.04
N ALA A 355 -3.79 23.23 41.24
CA ALA A 355 -3.38 24.25 42.18
C ALA A 355 -3.22 23.55 43.52
N SER A 356 -1.99 23.25 43.91
CA SER A 356 -1.70 22.71 45.22
C SER A 356 -2.17 23.75 46.22
N ASN A 357 -3.17 23.37 47.03
CA ASN A 357 -3.65 24.13 48.17
C ASN A 357 -2.47 24.59 49.03
N ASN A 358 -2.02 25.83 48.83
CA ASN A 358 -1.23 26.56 49.81
C ASN A 358 -2.18 27.15 50.86
N HIS A 359 -2.77 26.27 51.67
CA HIS A 359 -3.35 26.61 52.96
C HIS A 359 -2.93 25.54 53.96
N LYS A 360 -1.80 25.79 54.61
CA LYS A 360 -1.47 25.51 56.03
C LYS A 360 0.04 25.47 56.23
N ARG A 361 0.62 26.60 56.61
CA ARG A 361 1.31 26.77 57.90
C ARG A 361 1.46 28.25 58.21
#